data_AF-A0A7J4ERS9-F1
#
_entry.id   AF-A0A7J4ERS9-F1
#
_cell.length_a   1.000
_cell.length_b   1.000
_cell.length_c   1.000
_cell.angle_alpha   90.00
_cell.angle_beta   90.00
_cell.angle_gamma   90.00
#
_symmetry.space_group_name_H-M   'P 1'
#
loop_
_entity.id
_entity.type
_entity.pdbx_description
1 polymer ?
#
loop_
_entity_poly.entity_id
_entity_poly.type
_entity_poly.pdbx_seq_one_letter_code
_entity_poly.pdbx_strand_id
1 'polypeptide(L)'
;MKPKYYSERRTLLKFLKGKILDIGCNYGFFHKYVIGRGRKIGGEVYGLDVEVTNYRENIVKGDAHLLPFKDESFDSVFAGEIIEYLTNSEFLKEIERVLKKGVRCDYSTE
;
A
#
# COMPACT_ATOMS: atom_id res chain seq x y z
N MET A 1 -10.35 -7.97 -21.19
CA MET A 1 -10.34 -6.51 -21.40
C MET A 1 -9.87 -5.81 -20.11
N LYS A 2 -8.55 -5.70 -19.86
CA LYS A 2 -7.97 -4.92 -18.73
C LYS A 2 -6.51 -4.44 -19.02
N PRO A 3 -6.26 -3.43 -19.87
CA PRO A 3 -4.90 -2.84 -19.98
C PRO A 3 -4.78 -1.39 -19.49
N LYS A 4 -5.87 -0.62 -19.37
CA LYS A 4 -5.80 0.84 -19.14
C LYS A 4 -5.61 1.24 -17.67
N TYR A 5 -6.36 0.63 -16.75
CA TYR A 5 -6.28 0.91 -15.31
C TYR A 5 -4.89 0.63 -14.70
N TYR A 6 -4.25 -0.47 -15.10
CA TYR A 6 -2.93 -0.83 -14.57
C TYR A 6 -1.83 0.15 -14.98
N SER A 7 -1.90 0.70 -16.20
CA SER A 7 -0.92 1.70 -16.64
C SER A 7 -1.00 2.99 -15.84
N GLU A 8 -2.21 3.44 -15.52
CA GLU A 8 -2.45 4.65 -14.73
C GLU A 8 -1.96 4.46 -13.29
N ARG A 9 -2.32 3.35 -12.64
CA ARG A 9 -1.84 3.01 -11.28
C ARG A 9 -0.32 2.90 -11.20
N ARG A 10 0.36 2.39 -12.24
CA ARG A 10 1.83 2.34 -12.29
C ARG A 10 2.48 3.72 -12.23
N THR A 11 1.80 4.78 -12.68
CA THR A 11 2.33 6.13 -12.57
C THR A 11 2.40 6.60 -11.11
N LEU A 12 1.50 6.12 -10.24
CA LEU A 12 1.48 6.48 -8.82
C LEU A 12 2.74 5.98 -8.07
N LEU A 13 3.35 4.89 -8.55
CA LEU A 13 4.58 4.35 -7.98
C LEU A 13 5.72 5.38 -7.94
N LYS A 14 5.71 6.39 -8.81
CA LYS A 14 6.73 7.45 -8.83
C LYS A 14 6.71 8.33 -7.58
N PHE A 15 5.59 8.38 -6.86
CA PHE A 15 5.44 9.16 -5.63
C PHE A 15 5.86 8.38 -4.38
N LEU A 16 5.93 7.05 -4.46
CA LEU A 16 6.38 6.22 -3.35
C LEU A 16 7.85 6.50 -3.04
N LYS A 17 8.14 6.60 -1.74
CA LYS A 17 9.44 6.90 -1.13
C LYS A 17 9.61 6.15 0.18
N GLY A 18 10.87 5.93 0.58
CA GLY A 18 11.22 5.35 1.89
C GLY A 18 10.59 3.98 2.14
N LYS A 19 10.15 3.75 3.39
CA LYS A 19 9.46 2.54 3.83
C LYS A 19 7.99 2.57 3.40
N ILE A 20 7.58 1.58 2.62
CA ILE A 20 6.28 1.50 1.94
C ILE A 20 5.41 0.40 2.57
N LEU A 21 4.14 0.71 2.83
CA LEU A 21 3.10 -0.27 3.09
C LEU A 21 2.21 -0.44 1.85
N ASP A 22 2.00 -1.67 1.39
CA ASP A 22 1.10 -2.04 0.30
C ASP A 22 -0.10 -2.81 0.87
N ILE A 23 -1.27 -2.18 0.89
CA ILE A 23 -2.51 -2.71 1.48
C ILE A 23 -3.34 -3.41 0.40
N GLY A 24 -3.82 -4.61 0.69
CA GLY A 24 -4.50 -5.49 -0.28
C GLY A 24 -3.51 -6.13 -1.24
N CYS A 25 -2.31 -6.45 -0.76
CA CYS A 25 -1.22 -6.85 -1.63
C CYS A 25 -1.40 -8.23 -2.26
N ASN A 26 -2.05 -9.18 -1.57
CA ASN A 26 -2.21 -10.63 -1.85
C ASN A 26 -0.98 -11.31 -2.52
N TYR A 27 0.22 -10.74 -2.35
CA TYR A 27 1.38 -11.00 -3.21
C TYR A 27 1.08 -11.03 -4.73
N GLY A 28 0.14 -10.21 -5.18
CA GLY A 28 -0.33 -10.12 -6.55
C GLY A 28 0.71 -9.52 -7.50
N PHE A 29 0.37 -9.49 -8.78
CA PHE A 29 1.24 -8.94 -9.82
C PHE A 29 1.66 -7.50 -9.54
N PHE A 30 0.77 -6.68 -8.96
CA PHE A 30 1.06 -5.28 -8.66
C PHE A 30 2.03 -5.09 -7.50
N HIS A 31 1.95 -5.93 -6.47
CA HIS A 31 2.87 -5.92 -5.33
C HIS A 31 4.34 -6.08 -5.79
N LYS A 32 4.59 -6.87 -6.85
CA LYS A 32 5.93 -6.99 -7.44
C LYS A 32 6.47 -5.66 -7.99
N TYR A 33 5.60 -4.80 -8.52
CA TYR A 33 6.02 -3.47 -8.95
C TYR A 33 6.30 -2.54 -7.78
N VAL A 34 5.53 -2.64 -6.70
CA VAL A 34 5.79 -1.90 -5.46
C VAL A 34 7.14 -2.31 -4.87
N ILE A 35 7.43 -3.62 -4.80
CA ILE A 35 8.75 -4.15 -4.40
C ILE A 35 9.85 -3.61 -5.33
N GLY A 36 9.65 -3.67 -6.64
CA GLY A 36 10.62 -3.16 -7.61
C GLY A 36 10.90 -1.66 -7.44
N ARG A 37 9.85 -0.87 -7.15
CA ARG A 37 9.97 0.55 -6.85
C ARG A 37 10.71 0.79 -5.54
N GLY A 38 10.34 0.09 -4.46
CA GLY A 38 11.01 0.15 -3.16
C GLY A 38 12.51 -0.13 -3.29
N ARG A 39 12.88 -1.23 -3.97
CA ARG A 39 14.29 -1.53 -4.27
C ARG A 39 14.99 -0.41 -5.03
N LYS A 40 14.35 0.16 -6.06
CA LYS A 40 14.93 1.24 -6.87
C LYS A 40 15.22 2.51 -6.07
N ILE A 41 14.46 2.78 -5.02
CA ILE A 41 14.62 3.97 -4.17
C ILE A 41 15.33 3.67 -2.84
N GLY A 42 15.88 2.45 -2.69
CA GLY A 42 16.53 2.02 -1.45
C GLY A 42 15.57 1.90 -0.25
N GLY A 43 14.28 1.71 -0.50
CA GLY A 43 13.23 1.60 0.50
C GLY A 43 12.82 0.16 0.82
N GLU A 44 12.26 -0.03 2.01
CA GLU A 44 11.64 -1.29 2.44
C GLU A 44 10.18 -1.36 2.01
N VAL A 45 9.67 -2.56 1.70
CA VAL A 45 8.27 -2.77 1.32
C VAL A 45 7.65 -3.84 2.21
N TYR A 46 6.52 -3.50 2.80
CA TYR A 46 5.66 -4.37 3.60
C TYR A 46 4.33 -4.54 2.89
N GLY A 47 3.79 -5.75 2.87
CA GLY A 47 2.46 -6.06 2.37
C GLY A 47 1.48 -6.30 3.52
N LEU A 48 0.23 -5.87 3.36
CA LEU A 48 -0.88 -6.27 4.21
C LEU A 48 -2.01 -6.83 3.35
N ASP A 49 -2.61 -7.92 3.77
CA ASP A 49 -3.83 -8.46 3.15
C ASP A 49 -4.68 -9.20 4.19
N VAL A 50 -6.01 -9.19 4.01
CA VAL A 50 -6.93 -9.98 4.84
C VAL A 50 -6.72 -11.48 4.62
N GLU A 51 -6.29 -11.85 3.42
CA GLU A 51 -5.94 -13.22 3.05
C GLU A 51 -4.52 -13.30 2.51
N VAL A 52 -3.65 -14.00 3.24
CA VAL A 52 -2.29 -14.27 2.81
C VAL A 52 -2.22 -15.69 2.28
N THR A 53 -2.26 -15.83 0.96
CA THR A 53 -2.13 -17.12 0.26
C THR A 53 -0.67 -17.50 0.01
N ASN A 54 0.24 -16.53 0.08
CA ASN A 54 1.68 -16.70 -0.19
C ASN A 54 2.51 -16.00 0.89
N TYR A 55 2.80 -16.69 1.99
CA TYR A 55 3.62 -16.14 3.08
C TYR A 55 5.04 -15.78 2.61
N ARG A 56 5.48 -14.58 2.98
CA ARG A 56 6.83 -14.02 2.75
C ARG A 56 7.22 -13.17 3.97
N GLU A 57 8.52 -12.94 4.17
CA GLU A 57 9.07 -12.29 5.37
C GLU A 57 8.48 -10.90 5.69
N ASN A 58 7.92 -10.19 4.70
CA ASN A 58 7.36 -8.85 4.88
C ASN A 58 5.86 -8.75 4.53
N ILE A 59 5.10 -9.84 4.61
CA ILE A 59 3.65 -9.82 4.39
C ILE A 59 2.93 -10.15 5.70
N VAL A 60 2.03 -9.27 6.11
CA VAL A 60 1.24 -9.39 7.33
C VAL A 60 -0.21 -9.70 6.96
N LYS A 61 -0.79 -10.71 7.60
CA LYS A 61 -2.24 -10.94 7.54
C LYS A 61 -2.93 -9.93 8.47
N GLY A 62 -3.83 -9.11 7.96
CA GLY A 62 -4.51 -8.11 8.76
C GLY A 62 -5.62 -7.36 8.02
N ASP A 63 -6.49 -6.73 8.80
CA ASP A 63 -7.57 -5.88 8.30
C ASP A 63 -7.08 -4.44 8.13
N ALA A 64 -7.46 -3.79 7.03
CA ALA A 64 -7.10 -2.41 6.76
C ALA A 64 -7.79 -1.41 7.69
N HIS A 65 -8.91 -1.77 8.32
CA HIS A 65 -9.59 -0.95 9.33
C HIS A 65 -8.85 -0.93 10.68
N LEU A 66 -7.88 -1.83 10.89
CA LEU A 66 -7.03 -1.84 12.08
C LEU A 66 -5.65 -2.38 11.71
N LEU A 67 -4.77 -1.47 11.30
CA LEU A 67 -3.44 -1.80 10.83
C LEU A 67 -2.53 -2.24 11.99
N PRO A 68 -1.90 -3.43 11.92
CA PRO A 68 -1.04 -3.98 12.96
C PRO A 68 0.36 -3.35 12.95
N PHE A 69 0.43 -2.04 12.75
CA PHE A 69 1.66 -1.27 12.69
C PHE A 69 1.61 -0.11 13.68
N LYS A 70 2.79 0.31 14.14
CA LYS A 70 2.93 1.48 15.01
C LYS A 70 2.61 2.77 14.25
N ASP A 71 2.27 3.81 14.98
CA ASP A 71 2.11 5.16 14.46
C ASP A 71 3.40 5.61 13.76
N GLU A 72 3.27 6.44 12.72
CA GLU A 72 4.40 7.05 12.01
C GLU A 72 5.48 6.05 11.53
N SER A 73 5.07 4.85 11.11
CA SER A 73 5.97 3.75 10.74
C SER A 73 6.31 3.70 9.25
N PHE A 74 5.54 4.36 8.39
CA PHE A 74 5.72 4.33 6.94
C PHE A 74 5.91 5.72 6.33
N ASP A 75 6.78 5.79 5.31
CA ASP A 75 7.01 6.98 4.49
C ASP A 75 6.04 7.07 3.30
N SER A 76 5.37 5.95 2.96
CA SER A 76 4.33 5.88 1.93
C SER A 76 3.39 4.72 2.20
N VAL A 77 2.11 4.92 1.94
CA VAL A 77 1.09 3.86 1.93
C VAL A 77 0.51 3.78 0.52
N PHE A 78 0.39 2.57 -0.01
CA PHE A 78 -0.20 2.28 -1.30
C PHE A 78 -1.39 1.33 -1.09
N ALA A 79 -2.56 1.69 -1.62
CA ALA A 79 -3.78 0.90 -1.52
C ALA A 79 -4.47 0.80 -2.89
N GLY A 80 -3.70 0.46 -3.92
CA GLY A 80 -4.12 0.60 -5.32
C GLY A 80 -5.21 -0.35 -5.78
N GLU A 81 -5.43 -1.49 -5.12
CA GLU A 81 -6.35 -2.54 -5.59
C GLU A 81 -7.66 -2.62 -4.79
N ILE A 82 -7.80 -1.85 -3.69
CA ILE A 82 -8.90 -2.01 -2.73
C ILE A 82 -9.62 -0.71 -2.36
N ILE A 83 -9.14 0.43 -2.84
CA ILE A 83 -9.59 1.74 -2.33
C ILE A 83 -11.08 1.98 -2.54
N GLU A 84 -11.64 1.45 -3.63
CA GLU A 84 -13.07 1.53 -3.96
C GLU A 84 -13.97 0.87 -2.90
N TYR A 85 -13.44 -0.05 -2.10
CA TYR A 85 -14.17 -0.77 -1.05
C TYR A 85 -13.95 -0.20 0.36
N LEU A 86 -12.97 0.68 0.54
CA LEU A 86 -12.45 1.04 1.86
C LEU A 86 -12.46 2.55 2.14
N THR A 87 -13.20 3.37 1.38
CA THR A 87 -13.27 4.83 1.58
C THR A 87 -13.96 5.28 2.89
N ASN A 88 -14.12 4.40 3.87
CA ASN A 88 -14.66 4.78 5.17
C ASN A 88 -13.63 5.53 6.03
N SER A 89 -14.14 6.28 7.01
CA SER A 89 -13.34 7.16 7.86
C SER A 89 -12.32 6.42 8.73
N GLU A 90 -12.59 5.16 9.10
CA GLU A 90 -11.69 4.35 9.91
C GLU A 90 -10.43 3.94 9.13
N PHE A 91 -10.59 3.51 7.87
CA PHE A 91 -9.44 3.21 7.01
C PHE A 91 -8.54 4.43 6.79
N LEU A 92 -9.14 5.60 6.53
CA LEU A 92 -8.38 6.84 6.33
C LEU A 92 -7.62 7.25 7.59
N LYS A 93 -8.24 7.14 8.78
CA LYS A 93 -7.57 7.39 10.06
C LYS A 93 -6.40 6.43 10.28
N GLU A 94 -6.56 5.16 9.93
CA GLU A 94 -5.47 4.19 10.05
C GLU A 94 -4.31 4.48 9.09
N ILE A 95 -4.60 4.89 7.85
CA ILE A 95 -3.56 5.35 6.91
C ILE A 95 -2.83 6.56 7.49
N GLU A 96 -3.56 7.57 7.96
CA GLU A 96 -2.97 8.77 8.57
C GLU A 96 -2.12 8.43 9.80
N ARG A 97 -2.59 7.51 10.66
CA ARG A 97 -1.88 7.08 11.87
C ARG A 97 -0.55 6.42 11.54
N VAL A 98 -0.51 5.50 10.57
CA VAL A 98 0.73 4.77 10.24
C VAL A 98 1.69 5.58 9.36
N LEU A 99 1.21 6.63 8.69
CA LEU A 99 2.05 7.55 7.92
C LEU A 99 2.86 8.47 8.83
N LYS A 100 4.13 8.68 8.49
CA LYS A 100 4.94 9.73 9.13
C LYS A 100 4.35 11.11 8.83
N LYS A 101 4.39 12.00 9.82
CA LYS A 101 3.93 13.40 9.69
C LYS A 101 4.59 14.11 8.50
N GLY A 102 3.79 14.90 7.78
CA GLY A 102 4.22 15.65 6.60
C GLY A 102 4.29 14.82 5.31
N VAL A 103 3.85 13.56 5.33
CA VAL A 103 3.63 12.76 4.13
C VAL A 103 2.21 13.02 3.61
N ARG A 104 2.10 13.32 2.32
CA ARG A 104 0.82 13.54 1.62
C ARG A 104 0.24 12.19 1.20
N CYS A 105 -0.99 11.91 1.62
CA CYS A 105 -1.76 10.75 1.16
C CYS A 105 -2.59 11.18 -0.05
N ASP A 106 -2.16 10.80 -1.25
CA ASP A 106 -2.96 10.99 -2.47
C ASP A 106 -3.72 9.68 -2.76
N TYR A 107 -5.05 9.72 -2.67
CA TYR A 107 -5.93 8.62 -3.08
C TYR A 107 -6.75 9.03 -4.30
N SER A 108 -6.93 8.10 -5.24
CA SER A 108 -7.78 8.27 -6.43
C SER A 108 -8.89 7.23 -6.38
N THR A 109 -10.14 7.67 -6.50
CA THR A 109 -11.33 6.80 -6.56
C THR A 109 -11.81 6.56 -7.99
N GLU A 110 -10.99 6.91 -9.00
CA GLU A 110 -11.26 6.61 -10.41
C GLU A 110 -10.89 5.18 -10.77
#